data_AF-A0A6U3Q142-F1
#
_entry.id   AF-A0A6U3Q142-F1
#
_cell.length_a   1.000
_cell.length_b   1.000
_cell.length_c   1.000
_cell.angle_alpha   90.00
_cell.angle_beta   90.00
_cell.angle_gamma   90.00
#
_symmetry.space_group_name_H-M   'P 1'
#
loop_
_entity.id
_entity.type
_entity.pdbx_description
1 polymer ?
#
loop_
_entity_poly.entity_id
_entity_poly.type
_entity_poly.pdbx_seq_one_letter_code
_entity_poly.pdbx_strand_id
1 'polypeptide(L)'
;MIQRKLLASSSALARQRLSGASTRFLSSSSPPLDQLEYPLRTEAPIVTRTTAAEAASSASSEKHPKYKLRTTTDPFDDSNTIDVGQRQSILSQQQKTISTKLDKKLHAIQTVPPSHVPPNLPHSSLTVPHTLTTTLSNGIRVASQETYGQVCTIGLLVDVGSRHETKNEVGCNHLLELLAFRSTKFQSSVEITSRMDELGGVTFAASSREQMMYCIDILRPNVREAMKLLRDTVMYPKLEDGLYSEVEEVKRIVEYQTMDMLPEIALAEGLQIAGYGVIGNGGEVQQLGKPHFCPLEALPNLNAQTINDFRNEHLLNPSGMVIAGAGIGHDELVLLSNEFFSEISGGGNPNEANRTVPSTYTGGEFRFQSPTIDGFTRVALAFELGGWHSDDLVPTCVLQTLLGGGNSFSAGGPGKGMYSRLYREVLNQYYWAERAEAFTSFHSESGLLGISGSSIPNKSRDMTRVLAEHFYKLAHFYVTDEELDRARNMLKCNVLTQLESRLVLFEDIGRQILTYGKREDTASMCRKIDEVTKDDIREIARRVIAKPPTLSTVGDDVSKVPSHEEIASWMK
;
A
#
# COMPACT_ATOMS: atom_id res chain seq x y z
N MET A 1 3.46 -3.90 6.70
CA MET A 1 3.66 -2.46 7.03
C MET A 1 4.75 -1.76 6.19
N ILE A 2 6.02 -2.21 6.20
CA ILE A 2 7.12 -1.59 5.40
C ILE A 2 6.89 -1.72 3.89
N GLN A 3 6.35 -2.84 3.40
CA GLN A 3 5.95 -3.01 1.99
C GLN A 3 4.80 -2.08 1.54
N ARG A 4 3.97 -1.57 2.45
CA ARG A 4 2.80 -0.74 2.07
C ARG A 4 3.21 0.63 1.54
N LYS A 5 4.36 1.18 1.96
CA LYS A 5 4.90 2.42 1.37
C LYS A 5 5.36 2.23 -0.08
N LEU A 6 5.92 1.05 -0.41
CA LEU A 6 6.32 0.70 -1.78
C LEU A 6 5.11 0.51 -2.71
N LEU A 7 4.03 -0.10 -2.23
CA LEU A 7 2.81 -0.32 -3.02
C LEU A 7 1.87 0.90 -3.05
N ALA A 8 1.93 1.78 -2.05
CA ALA A 8 1.03 2.94 -1.97
C ALA A 8 1.32 4.01 -3.04
N SER A 9 2.57 4.14 -3.51
CA SER A 9 2.90 5.15 -4.54
C SER A 9 2.44 4.77 -5.95
N SER A 10 2.31 3.48 -6.26
CA SER A 10 1.82 2.99 -7.57
C SER A 10 0.31 2.71 -7.54
N SER A 11 -0.23 2.22 -6.41
CA SER A 11 -1.62 1.79 -6.36
C SER A 11 -2.64 2.86 -5.94
N ALA A 12 -2.27 3.97 -5.30
CA ALA A 12 -3.24 4.98 -4.87
C ALA A 12 -3.90 5.74 -6.05
N LEU A 13 -3.13 6.02 -7.12
CA LEU A 13 -3.67 6.64 -8.34
C LEU A 13 -4.54 5.66 -9.15
N ALA A 14 -4.15 4.38 -9.21
CA ALA A 14 -4.95 3.33 -9.85
C ALA A 14 -6.26 3.08 -9.10
N ARG A 15 -6.23 3.05 -7.75
CA ARG A 15 -7.40 2.84 -6.89
C ARG A 15 -8.45 3.96 -6.99
N GLN A 16 -8.04 5.21 -7.16
CA GLN A 16 -8.97 6.35 -7.24
C GLN A 16 -9.65 6.46 -8.62
N ARG A 17 -9.03 5.96 -9.69
CA ARG A 17 -9.65 5.90 -11.03
C ARG A 17 -10.63 4.73 -11.18
N LEU A 18 -10.37 3.60 -10.51
CA LEU A 18 -11.20 2.39 -10.64
C LEU A 18 -12.53 2.45 -9.88
N SER A 19 -12.61 3.16 -8.74
CA SER A 19 -13.90 3.31 -8.04
C SER A 19 -14.93 4.15 -8.80
N GLY A 20 -14.49 4.95 -9.79
CA GLY A 20 -15.38 5.75 -10.65
C GLY A 20 -15.85 5.04 -11.92
N ALA A 21 -15.12 4.00 -12.37
CA ALA A 21 -15.39 3.31 -13.63
C ALA A 21 -16.48 2.23 -13.50
N SER A 22 -16.59 1.56 -12.34
CA SER A 22 -17.63 0.53 -12.12
C SER A 22 -19.06 1.08 -12.05
N THR A 23 -19.24 2.39 -11.90
CA THR A 23 -20.58 3.03 -11.81
C THR A 23 -21.17 3.49 -13.16
N ARG A 24 -20.56 3.20 -14.31
CA ARG A 24 -21.02 3.73 -15.62
C ARG A 24 -21.36 2.72 -16.72
N PHE A 25 -21.53 1.44 -16.41
CA PHE A 25 -21.91 0.46 -17.45
C PHE A 25 -23.14 -0.34 -17.07
N LEU A 26 -24.31 0.31 -17.12
CA LEU A 26 -25.61 -0.35 -17.31
C LEU A 26 -26.55 0.57 -18.11
N SER A 27 -26.58 0.44 -19.44
CA SER A 27 -27.81 0.33 -20.26
C SER A 27 -27.57 0.55 -21.77
N SER A 28 -27.87 -0.51 -22.54
CA SER A 28 -28.47 -0.57 -23.88
C SER A 28 -27.77 0.00 -25.14
N SER A 29 -27.44 -0.95 -26.04
CA SER A 29 -27.62 -0.96 -27.51
C SER A 29 -27.00 0.14 -28.39
N SER A 30 -25.95 -0.22 -29.13
CA SER A 30 -25.39 0.55 -30.26
C SER A 30 -26.01 0.15 -31.60
N PRO A 31 -26.29 1.10 -32.51
CA PRO A 31 -26.26 0.90 -33.96
C PRO A 31 -25.06 1.64 -34.61
N PRO A 32 -24.77 1.40 -35.90
CA PRO A 32 -23.42 1.45 -36.46
C PRO A 32 -22.93 2.83 -36.91
N LEU A 33 -21.61 2.95 -37.03
CA LEU A 33 -20.87 4.08 -37.60
C LEU A 33 -21.28 4.33 -39.06
N ASP A 34 -21.91 5.47 -39.31
CA ASP A 34 -21.58 6.40 -40.40
C ASP A 34 -22.43 7.68 -40.30
N GLN A 35 -21.81 8.83 -40.58
CA GLN A 35 -22.39 10.18 -40.68
C GLN A 35 -22.80 10.90 -39.37
N LEU A 36 -21.84 11.56 -38.71
CA LEU A 36 -22.09 12.83 -38.01
C LEU A 36 -20.86 13.74 -38.15
N GLU A 37 -20.98 14.76 -38.99
CA GLU A 37 -20.03 15.88 -39.07
C GLU A 37 -20.03 16.65 -37.74
N TYR A 38 -18.86 16.75 -37.09
CA TYR A 38 -18.67 17.63 -35.94
C TYR A 38 -18.23 19.02 -36.42
N PRO A 39 -18.93 20.11 -36.04
CA PRO A 39 -18.42 21.45 -36.29
C PRO A 39 -17.26 21.74 -35.33
N LEU A 40 -16.11 22.08 -35.91
CA LEU A 40 -14.91 22.60 -35.25
C LEU A 40 -15.29 23.73 -34.27
N ARG A 41 -15.02 23.53 -32.98
CA ARG A 41 -15.01 24.61 -31.99
C ARG A 41 -13.58 25.06 -31.72
N THR A 42 -13.40 26.34 -31.98
CA THR A 42 -12.24 27.19 -31.72
C THR A 42 -11.91 27.31 -30.23
N GLU A 43 -10.60 27.25 -29.97
CA GLU A 43 -9.81 27.78 -28.84
C GLU A 43 -10.47 28.03 -27.48
N ALA A 44 -9.92 27.37 -26.45
CA ALA A 44 -10.17 27.67 -25.04
C ALA A 44 -9.36 28.92 -24.59
N PRO A 45 -9.94 29.83 -23.80
CA PRO A 45 -9.21 31.00 -23.33
C PRO A 45 -8.20 30.64 -22.23
N ILE A 46 -7.01 31.21 -22.38
CA ILE A 46 -5.90 31.22 -21.43
C ILE A 46 -6.33 31.99 -20.17
N VAL A 47 -6.27 31.36 -19.00
CA VAL A 47 -6.39 32.05 -17.70
C VAL A 47 -4.99 32.24 -17.13
N THR A 48 -4.43 33.43 -17.36
CA THR A 48 -3.29 33.94 -16.60
C THR A 48 -3.79 34.53 -15.27
N ARG A 49 -3.23 34.08 -14.15
CA ARG A 49 -3.48 34.69 -12.83
C ARG A 49 -2.52 35.85 -12.62
N THR A 50 -3.03 37.07 -12.73
CA THR A 50 -2.37 38.29 -12.28
C THR A 50 -2.44 38.39 -10.75
N THR A 51 -1.33 38.82 -10.15
CA THR A 51 -1.14 39.00 -8.71
C THR A 51 -2.01 40.13 -8.13
N ALA A 52 -2.36 40.01 -6.85
CA ALA A 52 -3.36 40.81 -6.12
C ALA A 52 -2.98 42.28 -5.81
N ALA A 53 -2.39 43.03 -6.75
CA ALA A 53 -1.92 44.39 -6.49
C ALA A 53 -2.46 45.50 -7.42
N GLU A 54 -3.30 45.20 -8.44
CA GLU A 54 -3.65 46.20 -9.47
C GLU A 54 -5.14 46.54 -9.62
N ALA A 55 -6.03 46.07 -8.75
CA ALA A 55 -7.47 46.39 -8.82
C ALA A 55 -7.90 47.57 -7.93
N ALA A 56 -7.02 48.55 -7.71
CA ALA A 56 -7.28 49.70 -6.84
C ALA A 56 -6.91 51.05 -7.49
N SER A 57 -7.26 51.30 -8.76
CA SER A 57 -7.31 52.67 -9.29
C SER A 57 -8.01 52.77 -10.65
N SER A 58 -9.31 53.10 -10.67
CA SER A 58 -10.04 53.85 -11.72
C SER A 58 -11.55 53.57 -11.60
N ALA A 59 -12.30 54.36 -10.82
CA ALA A 59 -13.06 55.53 -11.30
C ALA A 59 -14.16 55.14 -12.34
N SER A 60 -15.41 54.95 -11.92
CA SER A 60 -16.46 55.99 -11.77
C SER A 60 -17.28 56.25 -13.05
N SER A 61 -18.54 55.80 -13.09
CA SER A 61 -19.73 56.63 -13.41
C SER A 61 -20.98 55.77 -13.65
N GLU A 62 -22.02 56.00 -12.83
CA GLU A 62 -23.47 55.90 -13.12
C GLU A 62 -24.08 54.53 -13.54
N LYS A 63 -25.22 54.02 -13.04
CA LYS A 63 -26.40 54.62 -12.38
C LYS A 63 -27.30 53.49 -11.76
N HIS A 64 -27.89 53.79 -10.60
CA HIS A 64 -29.04 53.18 -9.88
C HIS A 64 -28.84 51.95 -8.96
N PRO A 65 -29.59 51.83 -7.82
CA PRO A 65 -30.16 52.85 -6.93
C PRO A 65 -29.71 52.69 -5.44
N LYS A 66 -29.94 53.76 -4.68
CA LYS A 66 -29.50 54.04 -3.29
C LYS A 66 -29.73 52.89 -2.28
N TYR A 67 -28.65 52.37 -1.71
CA TYR A 67 -28.63 51.97 -0.29
C TYR A 67 -27.69 52.92 0.47
N LYS A 68 -28.27 53.67 1.40
CA LYS A 68 -27.55 54.59 2.30
C LYS A 68 -26.49 53.79 3.07
N LEU A 69 -25.24 54.27 3.07
CA LEU A 69 -24.25 53.90 4.10
C LEU A 69 -24.89 54.16 5.46
N ARG A 70 -25.11 53.08 6.22
CA ARG A 70 -25.54 53.18 7.61
C ARG A 70 -24.30 53.55 8.42
N THR A 71 -24.22 54.83 8.74
CA THR A 71 -23.38 55.33 9.83
C THR A 71 -23.72 54.55 11.09
N THR A 72 -22.67 54.10 11.76
CA THR A 72 -22.64 53.46 13.08
C THR A 72 -23.67 54.06 14.03
N THR A 73 -24.78 53.32 14.21
CA THR A 73 -25.71 53.42 15.35
C THR A 73 -26.25 52.00 15.54
N ASP A 74 -25.49 51.21 16.29
CA ASP A 74 -25.92 49.92 16.82
C ASP A 74 -26.99 50.20 17.90
N PRO A 75 -28.21 49.65 17.83
CA PRO A 75 -29.28 49.99 18.78
C PRO A 75 -29.17 49.23 20.11
N PHE A 76 -27.95 48.89 20.54
CA PHE A 76 -27.70 48.16 21.79
C PHE A 76 -26.79 48.91 22.75
N ASP A 77 -26.87 50.24 22.75
CA ASP A 77 -26.36 51.04 23.87
C ASP A 77 -27.48 51.91 24.42
N ASP A 78 -28.32 51.29 25.25
CA ASP A 78 -28.98 51.95 26.37
C ASP A 78 -28.75 51.06 27.60
N SER A 79 -27.90 51.56 28.50
CA SER A 79 -27.64 50.99 29.81
C SER A 79 -28.88 51.02 30.70
N ASN A 80 -28.99 49.99 31.58
CA ASN A 80 -29.99 49.71 32.63
C ASN A 80 -31.18 48.87 32.13
N THR A 81 -31.45 47.65 32.60
CA THR A 81 -31.09 46.99 33.87
C THR A 81 -31.48 45.52 33.70
N ILE A 82 -30.51 44.62 33.57
CA ILE A 82 -30.73 43.21 33.90
C ILE A 82 -30.00 42.99 35.21
N ASP A 83 -30.77 42.91 36.30
CA ASP A 83 -30.25 42.62 37.63
C ASP A 83 -29.42 41.32 37.61
N VAL A 84 -28.43 41.21 38.50
CA VAL A 84 -27.56 40.02 38.63
C VAL A 84 -28.41 38.76 38.83
N GLY A 85 -29.54 38.87 39.53
CA GLY A 85 -30.54 37.80 39.68
C GLY A 85 -31.22 37.40 38.37
N GLN A 86 -31.55 38.37 37.50
CA GLN A 86 -32.11 38.09 36.18
C GLN A 86 -31.08 37.47 35.23
N ARG A 87 -29.80 37.87 35.32
CA ARG A 87 -28.71 37.27 34.54
C ARG A 87 -28.46 35.82 34.93
N GLN A 88 -28.46 35.51 36.23
CA GLN A 88 -28.38 34.14 36.73
C GLN A 88 -29.62 33.32 36.37
N SER A 89 -30.82 33.93 36.40
CA SER A 89 -32.05 33.30 35.94
C SER A 89 -31.98 32.91 34.46
N ILE A 90 -31.55 33.82 33.58
CA ILE A 90 -31.38 33.58 32.15
C ILE A 90 -30.32 32.50 31.90
N LEU A 91 -29.18 32.56 32.58
CA LEU A 91 -28.13 31.54 32.46
C LEU A 91 -28.60 30.17 32.96
N SER A 92 -29.34 30.12 34.07
CA SER A 92 -29.92 28.88 34.60
C SER A 92 -31.02 28.31 33.70
N GLN A 93 -31.83 29.17 33.08
CA GLN A 93 -32.84 28.77 32.09
C GLN A 93 -32.19 28.31 30.79
N GLN A 94 -31.11 28.95 30.33
CA GLN A 94 -30.34 28.52 29.17
C GLN A 94 -29.63 27.19 29.46
N GLN A 95 -28.99 27.03 30.62
CA GLN A 95 -28.40 25.75 31.04
C GLN A 95 -29.45 24.65 31.19
N LYS A 96 -30.62 24.94 31.78
CA LYS A 96 -31.74 23.98 31.82
C LYS A 96 -32.22 23.66 30.42
N THR A 97 -32.42 24.63 29.54
CA THR A 97 -32.88 24.41 28.17
C THR A 97 -31.87 23.63 27.34
N ILE A 98 -30.57 23.90 27.53
CA ILE A 98 -29.48 23.16 26.92
C ILE A 98 -29.44 21.74 27.48
N SER A 99 -29.51 21.55 28.80
CA SER A 99 -29.59 20.22 29.44
C SER A 99 -30.80 19.46 28.95
N THR A 100 -32.01 20.02 28.97
CA THR A 100 -33.22 19.35 28.48
C THR A 100 -33.17 19.07 26.98
N LYS A 101 -32.53 19.93 26.16
CA LYS A 101 -32.32 19.66 24.72
C LYS A 101 -31.24 18.60 24.50
N LEU A 102 -30.21 18.56 25.34
CA LEU A 102 -29.13 17.58 25.32
C LEU A 102 -29.66 16.22 25.79
N ASP A 103 -30.45 16.17 26.86
CA ASP A 103 -31.12 14.99 27.41
C ASP A 103 -32.18 14.45 26.44
N LYS A 104 -32.97 15.33 25.80
CA LYS A 104 -33.90 14.93 24.73
C LYS A 104 -33.18 14.44 23.48
N LYS A 105 -32.00 15.00 23.14
CA LYS A 105 -31.15 14.47 22.05
C LYS A 105 -30.41 13.19 22.47
N LEU A 106 -30.02 13.03 23.73
CA LEU A 106 -29.40 11.82 24.27
C LEU A 106 -30.40 10.65 24.28
N HIS A 107 -31.66 10.91 24.62
CA HIS A 107 -32.74 9.92 24.53
C HIS A 107 -33.16 9.64 23.08
N ALA A 108 -33.00 10.60 22.16
CA ALA A 108 -33.21 10.38 20.72
C ALA A 108 -32.03 9.65 20.03
N ILE A 109 -30.90 9.49 20.71
CA ILE A 109 -29.83 8.55 20.35
C ILE A 109 -30.02 7.29 21.22
N GLN A 110 -31.23 6.74 21.26
CA GLN A 110 -31.35 5.29 21.35
C GLN A 110 -31.08 4.76 19.95
N THR A 111 -29.80 4.70 19.57
CA THR A 111 -29.38 3.82 18.49
C THR A 111 -29.63 2.42 19.04
N VAL A 112 -30.82 1.88 18.78
CA VAL A 112 -30.97 0.42 18.77
C VAL A 112 -29.89 -0.03 17.79
N PRO A 113 -28.83 -0.73 18.25
CA PRO A 113 -27.85 -1.29 17.33
C PRO A 113 -28.65 -2.08 16.28
N PRO A 114 -28.25 -2.11 15.00
CA PRO A 114 -28.87 -3.05 14.07
C PRO A 114 -28.96 -4.39 14.79
N SER A 115 -30.11 -5.05 14.76
CA SER A 115 -30.43 -6.19 15.64
C SER A 115 -29.44 -7.36 15.56
N HIS A 116 -28.47 -7.26 14.65
CA HIS A 116 -27.44 -8.25 14.39
C HIS A 116 -26.04 -7.77 14.79
N VAL A 117 -25.80 -6.47 15.04
CA VAL A 117 -24.47 -5.98 15.43
C VAL A 117 -24.21 -6.30 16.91
N PRO A 118 -23.10 -6.98 17.26
CA PRO A 118 -22.80 -7.31 18.65
C PRO A 118 -22.79 -6.06 19.55
N PRO A 119 -23.21 -6.14 20.82
CA PRO A 119 -23.07 -5.00 21.72
C PRO A 119 -21.59 -4.77 22.05
N ASN A 120 -21.15 -3.50 22.10
CA ASN A 120 -19.84 -3.17 22.67
C ASN A 120 -19.85 -3.55 24.16
N LEU A 121 -18.83 -4.26 24.62
CA LEU A 121 -18.68 -4.61 26.03
C LEU A 121 -18.22 -3.39 26.86
N PRO A 122 -18.68 -3.25 28.11
CA PRO A 122 -18.23 -2.17 28.99
C PRO A 122 -16.73 -2.30 29.28
N HIS A 123 -16.02 -1.16 29.38
CA HIS A 123 -14.56 -1.13 29.58
C HIS A 123 -14.07 -1.99 30.76
N SER A 124 -14.84 -2.04 31.85
CA SER A 124 -14.53 -2.87 33.03
C SER A 124 -14.50 -4.38 32.76
N SER A 125 -15.04 -4.83 31.63
CA SER A 125 -15.05 -6.24 31.20
C SER A 125 -14.05 -6.53 30.08
N LEU A 126 -13.31 -5.52 29.61
CA LEU A 126 -12.33 -5.67 28.54
C LEU A 126 -10.95 -5.99 29.09
N THR A 127 -10.31 -7.02 28.54
CA THR A 127 -8.89 -7.31 28.78
C THR A 127 -8.05 -6.72 27.66
N VAL A 128 -6.78 -6.39 27.94
CA VAL A 128 -5.86 -5.93 26.89
C VAL A 128 -5.70 -7.05 25.86
N PRO A 129 -6.02 -6.81 24.58
CA PRO A 129 -5.93 -7.86 23.58
C PRO A 129 -4.48 -8.27 23.33
N HIS A 130 -4.25 -9.58 23.32
CA HIS A 130 -2.99 -10.18 22.90
C HIS A 130 -3.21 -10.97 21.62
N THR A 131 -2.15 -11.15 20.84
CA THR A 131 -2.20 -12.07 19.70
C THR A 131 -2.10 -13.51 20.20
N LEU A 132 -3.08 -14.32 19.86
CA LEU A 132 -3.13 -15.74 20.18
C LEU A 132 -2.87 -16.55 18.91
N THR A 133 -2.19 -17.68 19.06
CA THR A 133 -1.84 -18.58 17.97
C THR A 133 -2.14 -20.03 18.32
N THR A 134 -2.72 -20.76 17.37
CA THR A 134 -3.00 -22.20 17.46
C THR A 134 -2.59 -22.85 16.13
N THR A 135 -2.07 -24.07 16.16
CA THR A 135 -1.80 -24.85 14.94
C THR A 135 -2.82 -25.98 14.85
N LEU A 136 -3.55 -26.05 13.74
CA LEU A 136 -4.51 -27.12 13.47
C LEU A 136 -3.79 -28.44 13.22
N SER A 137 -4.51 -29.56 13.33
CA SER A 137 -3.95 -30.90 13.14
C SER A 137 -3.39 -31.14 11.73
N ASN A 138 -3.85 -30.39 10.73
CA ASN A 138 -3.35 -30.46 9.35
C ASN A 138 -2.14 -29.53 9.10
N GLY A 139 -1.67 -28.76 10.08
CA GLY A 139 -0.50 -27.88 9.99
C GLY A 139 -0.80 -26.40 9.71
N ILE A 140 -2.05 -26.04 9.40
CA ILE A 140 -2.45 -24.65 9.22
C ILE A 140 -2.33 -23.90 10.55
N ARG A 141 -1.67 -22.74 10.53
CA ARG A 141 -1.57 -21.85 11.68
C ARG A 141 -2.76 -20.91 11.71
N VAL A 142 -3.40 -20.75 12.87
CA VAL A 142 -4.50 -19.82 13.10
C VAL A 142 -4.04 -18.78 14.10
N ALA A 143 -4.24 -17.51 13.78
CA ALA A 143 -3.83 -16.40 14.60
C ALA A 143 -4.93 -15.35 14.71
N SER A 144 -5.15 -14.82 15.91
CA SER A 144 -6.10 -13.71 16.05
C SER A 144 -5.69 -12.73 17.12
N GLN A 145 -6.18 -11.51 16.97
CA GLN A 145 -6.18 -10.50 18.02
C GLN A 145 -7.54 -9.82 18.10
N GLU A 146 -8.08 -9.77 19.32
CA GLU A 146 -9.32 -9.07 19.62
C GLU A 146 -9.10 -7.53 19.55
N THR A 147 -10.11 -6.78 19.11
CA THR A 147 -10.17 -5.32 19.11
C THR A 147 -11.45 -4.77 19.74
N TYR A 148 -12.40 -5.64 20.10
CA TYR A 148 -13.74 -5.36 20.61
C TYR A 148 -14.60 -4.45 19.72
N GLY A 149 -14.16 -4.22 18.47
CA GLY A 149 -14.92 -3.47 17.47
C GLY A 149 -16.02 -4.32 16.83
N GLN A 150 -16.96 -3.66 16.15
CA GLN A 150 -18.13 -4.32 15.54
C GLN A 150 -17.86 -5.05 14.23
N VAL A 151 -16.67 -4.80 13.68
CA VAL A 151 -16.23 -5.30 12.38
C VAL A 151 -14.93 -6.06 12.61
N CYS A 152 -14.75 -7.15 11.88
CA CYS A 152 -13.57 -8.00 11.93
C CYS A 152 -12.96 -8.13 10.54
N THR A 153 -11.63 -8.24 10.48
CA THR A 153 -10.91 -8.57 9.26
C THR A 153 -10.39 -9.98 9.42
N ILE A 154 -10.79 -10.89 8.54
CA ILE A 154 -10.33 -12.27 8.54
C ILE A 154 -9.76 -12.61 7.17
N GLY A 155 -8.84 -13.56 7.11
CA GLY A 155 -8.24 -13.92 5.84
C GLY A 155 -7.19 -15.02 5.93
N LEU A 156 -6.77 -15.47 4.76
CA LEU A 156 -5.73 -16.47 4.57
C LEU A 156 -4.49 -15.78 3.97
N LEU A 157 -3.34 -16.00 4.59
CA LEU A 157 -2.03 -15.70 4.02
C LEU A 157 -1.33 -17.00 3.68
N VAL A 158 -0.69 -17.02 2.52
CA VAL A 158 0.07 -18.16 2.01
C VAL A 158 1.50 -17.74 1.70
N ASP A 159 2.47 -18.59 2.04
CA ASP A 159 3.89 -18.41 1.73
C ASP A 159 4.19 -18.84 0.29
N VAL A 160 3.47 -18.22 -0.64
CA VAL A 160 3.56 -18.42 -2.08
C VAL A 160 3.45 -17.07 -2.77
N GLY A 161 4.24 -16.89 -3.81
CA GLY A 161 4.30 -15.67 -4.60
C GLY A 161 5.04 -15.92 -5.91
N SER A 162 5.28 -14.89 -6.71
CA SER A 162 5.86 -15.05 -8.06
C SER A 162 7.24 -15.73 -8.09
N ARG A 163 8.00 -15.74 -6.99
CA ARG A 163 9.29 -16.43 -6.92
C ARG A 163 9.18 -17.96 -7.10
N HIS A 164 8.00 -18.50 -6.79
CA HIS A 164 7.67 -19.93 -6.87
C HIS A 164 7.27 -20.37 -8.28
N GLU A 165 6.92 -19.45 -9.17
CA GLU A 165 6.46 -19.78 -10.53
C GLU A 165 7.56 -20.50 -11.32
N THR A 166 7.25 -21.62 -11.95
CA THR A 166 8.13 -22.23 -12.94
C THR A 166 8.09 -21.45 -14.26
N LYS A 167 8.95 -21.83 -15.22
CA LYS A 167 9.01 -21.18 -16.54
C LYS A 167 7.66 -21.16 -17.28
N ASN A 168 6.80 -22.16 -17.04
CA ASN A 168 5.50 -22.27 -17.69
C ASN A 168 4.37 -21.58 -16.90
N GLU A 169 4.66 -21.11 -15.68
CA GLU A 169 3.68 -20.52 -14.76
C GLU A 169 3.93 -19.03 -14.54
N VAL A 170 4.85 -18.41 -15.28
CA VAL A 170 5.19 -16.99 -15.13
C VAL A 170 3.93 -16.14 -15.30
N GLY A 171 3.53 -15.45 -14.22
CA GLY A 171 2.31 -14.64 -14.17
C GLY A 171 1.08 -15.32 -13.55
N CYS A 172 1.11 -16.62 -13.26
CA CYS A 172 0.01 -17.33 -12.59
C CYS A 172 -0.37 -16.72 -11.24
N ASN A 173 0.61 -16.29 -10.45
CA ASN A 173 0.38 -15.65 -9.15
C ASN A 173 -0.38 -14.31 -9.30
N HIS A 174 -0.02 -13.50 -10.31
CA HIS A 174 -0.72 -12.25 -10.61
C HIS A 174 -2.15 -12.51 -11.11
N LEU A 175 -2.35 -13.51 -11.97
CA LEU A 175 -3.69 -13.90 -12.43
C LEU A 175 -4.57 -14.42 -11.29
N LEU A 176 -4.02 -15.24 -10.39
CA LEU A 176 -4.74 -15.73 -9.20
C LEU A 176 -5.17 -14.61 -8.26
N GLU A 177 -4.39 -13.53 -8.15
CA GLU A 177 -4.79 -12.34 -7.39
C GLU A 177 -6.04 -11.69 -7.99
N LEU A 178 -6.08 -11.52 -9.31
CA LEU A 178 -7.21 -10.90 -10.01
C LEU A 178 -8.44 -11.82 -10.11
N LEU A 179 -8.23 -13.13 -10.07
CA LEU A 179 -9.28 -14.15 -10.00
C LEU A 179 -9.82 -14.36 -8.57
N ALA A 180 -9.19 -13.76 -7.56
CA ALA A 180 -9.68 -13.86 -6.19
C ALA A 180 -11.11 -13.30 -6.06
N PHE A 181 -11.97 -14.03 -5.35
CA PHE A 181 -13.39 -13.69 -5.15
C PHE A 181 -14.22 -13.56 -6.44
N ARG A 182 -13.73 -14.10 -7.57
CA ARG A 182 -14.53 -14.36 -8.77
C ARG A 182 -15.34 -15.65 -8.60
N SER A 183 -15.91 -16.17 -9.69
CA SER A 183 -16.80 -17.34 -9.60
C SER A 183 -16.08 -18.54 -8.97
N THR A 184 -16.80 -19.25 -8.11
CA THR A 184 -16.37 -20.51 -7.51
C THR A 184 -17.22 -21.64 -8.08
N LYS A 185 -16.90 -22.89 -7.72
CA LYS A 185 -17.75 -24.04 -8.08
C LYS A 185 -19.17 -23.97 -7.49
N PHE A 186 -19.40 -23.10 -6.51
CA PHE A 186 -20.66 -23.01 -5.77
C PHE A 186 -21.47 -21.75 -6.06
N GLN A 187 -20.80 -20.64 -6.41
CA GLN A 187 -21.43 -19.34 -6.59
C GLN A 187 -20.74 -18.57 -7.73
N SER A 188 -21.52 -17.87 -8.53
CA SER A 188 -21.01 -16.94 -9.54
C SER A 188 -20.44 -15.67 -8.91
N SER A 189 -19.58 -14.96 -9.64
CA SER A 189 -19.00 -13.68 -9.21
C SER A 189 -20.06 -12.62 -8.88
N VAL A 190 -21.20 -12.61 -9.59
CA VAL A 190 -22.33 -11.71 -9.32
C VAL A 190 -23.02 -12.07 -8.00
N GLU A 191 -23.26 -13.36 -7.74
CA GLU A 191 -23.84 -13.82 -6.47
C GLU A 191 -22.91 -13.52 -5.30
N ILE A 192 -21.61 -13.74 -5.46
CA ILE A 192 -20.60 -13.41 -4.43
C ILE A 192 -20.62 -11.92 -4.12
N THR A 193 -20.59 -11.07 -5.16
CA THR A 193 -20.60 -9.60 -4.99
C THR A 193 -21.88 -9.13 -4.30
N SER A 194 -23.05 -9.56 -4.79
CA SER A 194 -24.35 -9.23 -4.18
C SER A 194 -24.43 -9.67 -2.72
N ARG A 195 -23.92 -10.87 -2.43
CA ARG A 195 -23.90 -11.41 -1.06
C ARG A 195 -22.98 -10.62 -0.15
N MET A 196 -21.82 -10.18 -0.62
CA MET A 196 -20.92 -9.33 0.16
C MET A 196 -21.53 -7.96 0.43
N ASP A 197 -22.20 -7.35 -0.56
CA ASP A 197 -22.92 -6.09 -0.37
C ASP A 197 -24.04 -6.22 0.68
N GLU A 198 -24.82 -7.30 0.63
CA GLU A 198 -25.86 -7.60 1.62
C GLU A 198 -25.31 -7.75 3.05
N LEU A 199 -24.14 -8.37 3.19
CA LEU A 199 -23.51 -8.63 4.49
C LEU A 199 -22.63 -7.46 4.97
N GLY A 200 -22.49 -6.40 4.16
CA GLY A 200 -21.58 -5.27 4.42
C GLY A 200 -20.11 -5.67 4.38
N GLY A 201 -19.78 -6.70 3.61
CA GLY A 201 -18.43 -7.25 3.47
C GLY A 201 -17.64 -6.58 2.34
N VAL A 202 -16.33 -6.43 2.54
CA VAL A 202 -15.39 -5.96 1.51
C VAL A 202 -14.28 -6.98 1.36
N THR A 203 -14.08 -7.47 0.14
CA THR A 203 -13.03 -8.45 -0.17
C THR A 203 -11.77 -7.75 -0.69
N PHE A 204 -10.62 -8.33 -0.41
CA PHE A 204 -9.32 -7.83 -0.86
C PHE A 204 -8.36 -9.00 -1.07
N ALA A 205 -7.65 -9.00 -2.19
CA ALA A 205 -6.54 -9.90 -2.44
C ALA A 205 -5.30 -9.09 -2.82
N ALA A 206 -4.13 -9.60 -2.46
CA ALA A 206 -2.86 -9.04 -2.88
C ALA A 206 -1.82 -10.15 -2.93
N SER A 207 -1.01 -10.17 -3.97
CA SER A 207 0.15 -11.04 -4.07
C SER A 207 1.44 -10.25 -3.98
N SER A 208 2.55 -10.96 -3.82
CA SER A 208 3.91 -10.41 -3.81
C SER A 208 4.86 -11.45 -4.37
N ARG A 209 6.17 -11.21 -4.30
CA ARG A 209 7.18 -12.21 -4.71
C ARG A 209 7.18 -13.44 -3.82
N GLU A 210 6.89 -13.29 -2.53
CA GLU A 210 7.02 -14.39 -1.55
C GLU A 210 5.68 -14.84 -0.98
N GLN A 211 4.71 -13.94 -0.89
CA GLN A 211 3.48 -14.15 -0.13
C GLN A 211 2.25 -13.68 -0.89
N MET A 212 1.12 -14.34 -0.66
CA MET A 212 -0.18 -13.97 -1.18
C MET A 212 -1.22 -13.96 -0.06
N MET A 213 -2.18 -13.04 -0.15
CA MET A 213 -3.15 -12.77 0.90
C MET A 213 -4.55 -12.63 0.31
N TYR A 214 -5.50 -13.33 0.93
CA TYR A 214 -6.94 -13.21 0.69
C TYR A 214 -7.60 -12.74 1.98
N CYS A 215 -8.40 -11.69 1.90
CA CYS A 215 -8.91 -10.99 3.07
C CYS A 215 -10.36 -10.57 2.86
N ILE A 216 -11.16 -10.67 3.91
CA ILE A 216 -12.52 -10.15 3.97
C ILE A 216 -12.66 -9.29 5.23
N ASP A 217 -13.06 -8.05 5.03
CA ASP A 217 -13.53 -7.14 6.07
C ASP A 217 -15.04 -7.27 6.19
N ILE A 218 -15.58 -7.62 7.36
CA ILE A 218 -17.01 -7.90 7.52
C ILE A 218 -17.52 -7.66 8.95
N LEU A 219 -18.84 -7.46 9.09
CA LEU A 219 -19.51 -7.49 10.39
C LEU A 219 -19.33 -8.85 11.08
N ARG A 220 -19.00 -8.84 12.38
CA ARG A 220 -18.76 -10.05 13.18
C ARG A 220 -19.78 -11.19 13.06
N PRO A 221 -21.10 -10.94 13.05
CA PRO A 221 -22.09 -12.03 12.96
C PRO A 221 -21.96 -12.85 11.67
N ASN A 222 -21.36 -12.25 10.65
CA ASN A 222 -21.26 -12.81 9.31
C ASN A 222 -19.90 -13.50 9.07
N VAL A 223 -19.04 -13.64 10.10
CA VAL A 223 -17.71 -14.28 9.99
C VAL A 223 -17.80 -15.68 9.38
N ARG A 224 -18.81 -16.48 9.76
CA ARG A 224 -19.00 -17.82 9.21
C ARG A 224 -19.17 -17.80 7.69
N GLU A 225 -19.95 -16.86 7.17
CA GLU A 225 -20.18 -16.68 5.73
C GLU A 225 -18.89 -16.22 5.02
N ALA A 226 -18.11 -15.34 5.66
CA ALA A 226 -16.82 -14.91 5.14
C ALA A 226 -15.79 -16.05 5.11
N MET A 227 -15.70 -16.87 6.16
CA MET A 227 -14.83 -18.06 6.20
C MET A 227 -15.21 -19.08 5.13
N LYS A 228 -16.52 -19.28 4.93
CA LYS A 228 -17.05 -20.12 3.84
C LYS A 228 -16.62 -19.60 2.46
N LEU A 229 -16.76 -18.30 2.21
CA LEU A 229 -16.36 -17.69 0.93
C LEU A 229 -14.83 -17.74 0.73
N LEU A 230 -14.03 -17.52 1.77
CA LEU A 230 -12.58 -17.67 1.70
C LEU A 230 -12.18 -19.08 1.27
N ARG A 231 -12.78 -20.10 1.89
CA ARG A 231 -12.58 -21.52 1.54
C ARG A 231 -12.98 -21.82 0.10
N ASP A 232 -14.16 -21.35 -0.33
CA ASP A 232 -14.65 -21.53 -1.70
C ASP A 232 -13.72 -20.84 -2.73
N THR A 233 -13.25 -19.64 -2.42
CA THR A 233 -12.33 -18.85 -3.28
C THR A 233 -10.97 -19.54 -3.44
N VAL A 234 -10.40 -20.04 -2.34
CA VAL A 234 -9.05 -20.61 -2.33
C VAL A 234 -9.03 -22.04 -2.86
N MET A 235 -10.00 -22.86 -2.48
CA MET A 235 -9.97 -24.31 -2.75
C MET A 235 -10.78 -24.69 -3.98
N TYR A 236 -11.82 -23.92 -4.30
CA TYR A 236 -12.79 -24.26 -5.33
C TYR A 236 -13.06 -23.11 -6.32
N PRO A 237 -12.03 -22.39 -6.83
CA PRO A 237 -12.25 -21.40 -7.86
C PRO A 237 -12.77 -22.07 -9.14
N LYS A 238 -13.66 -21.39 -9.86
CA LYS A 238 -14.16 -21.84 -11.16
C LYS A 238 -13.19 -21.40 -12.26
N LEU A 239 -12.21 -22.27 -12.54
CA LEU A 239 -11.23 -22.05 -13.59
C LEU A 239 -11.66 -22.84 -14.83
N GLU A 240 -12.07 -22.13 -15.88
CA GLU A 240 -12.49 -22.69 -17.15
C GLU A 240 -11.83 -21.92 -18.29
N ASP A 241 -11.51 -22.63 -19.38
CA ASP A 241 -11.08 -22.00 -20.62
C ASP A 241 -12.30 -21.68 -21.51
N GLY A 242 -12.18 -20.61 -22.29
CA GLY A 242 -13.22 -20.19 -23.24
C GLY A 242 -13.20 -18.70 -23.46
N LEU A 243 -13.73 -18.26 -24.61
CA LEU A 243 -13.67 -16.86 -25.06
C LEU A 243 -14.30 -15.86 -24.06
N TYR A 244 -15.27 -16.33 -23.28
CA TYR A 244 -16.01 -15.58 -22.27
C TYR A 244 -15.75 -16.08 -20.84
N SER A 245 -14.65 -16.82 -20.64
CA SER A 245 -14.22 -17.24 -19.32
C SER A 245 -13.69 -16.06 -18.50
N GLU A 246 -13.79 -16.15 -17.18
CA GLU A 246 -13.18 -15.16 -16.27
C GLU A 246 -11.65 -15.14 -16.39
N VAL A 247 -11.02 -16.26 -16.79
CA VAL A 247 -9.57 -16.34 -17.06
C VAL A 247 -9.19 -15.44 -18.23
N GLU A 248 -9.90 -15.52 -19.35
CA GLU A 248 -9.65 -14.65 -20.51
C GLU A 248 -10.03 -13.19 -20.24
N GLU A 249 -11.06 -12.92 -19.44
CA GLU A 249 -11.37 -11.56 -18.96
C GLU A 249 -10.19 -10.97 -18.18
N VAL A 250 -9.65 -11.72 -17.21
CA VAL A 250 -8.53 -11.29 -16.39
C VAL A 250 -7.26 -11.08 -17.23
N LYS A 251 -6.98 -11.95 -18.20
CA LYS A 251 -5.84 -11.75 -19.13
C LYS A 251 -5.94 -10.41 -19.86
N ARG A 252 -7.11 -10.03 -20.36
CA ARG A 252 -7.34 -8.70 -20.98
C ARG A 252 -7.18 -7.54 -19.99
N ILE A 253 -7.60 -7.72 -18.74
CA ILE A 253 -7.38 -6.73 -17.68
C ILE A 253 -5.87 -6.53 -17.47
N VAL A 254 -5.09 -7.61 -17.41
CA VAL A 254 -3.63 -7.54 -17.27
C VAL A 254 -3.00 -6.84 -18.48
N GLU A 255 -3.41 -7.15 -19.71
CA GLU A 255 -2.92 -6.46 -20.91
C GLU A 255 -3.12 -4.94 -20.80
N TYR A 256 -4.34 -4.52 -20.47
CA TYR A 256 -4.68 -3.10 -20.33
C TYR A 256 -3.91 -2.42 -19.19
N GLN A 257 -3.87 -3.05 -18.01
CA GLN A 257 -3.16 -2.52 -16.84
C GLN A 257 -1.67 -2.38 -17.09
N THR A 258 -1.07 -3.38 -17.76
CA THR A 258 0.36 -3.37 -18.09
C THR A 258 0.66 -2.24 -19.05
N MET A 259 -0.18 -1.99 -20.05
CA MET A 259 0.00 -0.87 -20.98
C MET A 259 -0.14 0.51 -20.32
N ASP A 260 -1.07 0.67 -19.37
CA ASP A 260 -1.33 1.97 -18.71
C ASP A 260 -0.31 2.30 -17.62
N MET A 261 0.23 1.29 -16.92
CA MET A 261 1.09 1.47 -15.74
C MET A 261 2.56 1.07 -15.98
N LEU A 262 2.95 0.72 -17.21
CA LEU A 262 4.27 0.16 -17.50
C LEU A 262 5.41 1.05 -16.97
N PRO A 263 5.42 2.38 -17.21
CA PRO A 263 6.52 3.22 -16.74
C PRO A 263 6.66 3.23 -15.21
N GLU A 264 5.55 3.25 -14.47
CA GLU A 264 5.53 3.24 -13.01
C GLU A 264 5.99 1.89 -12.43
N ILE A 265 5.55 0.79 -13.04
CA ILE A 265 5.90 -0.58 -12.62
C ILE A 265 7.36 -0.91 -12.96
N ALA A 266 7.82 -0.50 -14.16
CA ALA A 266 9.12 -0.83 -14.71
C ALA A 266 10.28 -0.38 -13.81
N LEU A 267 10.14 0.72 -13.06
CA LEU A 267 11.21 1.19 -12.18
C LEU A 267 11.49 0.18 -11.06
N ALA A 268 10.45 -0.28 -10.36
CA ALA A 268 10.58 -1.20 -9.24
C ALA A 268 10.88 -2.65 -9.70
N GLU A 269 10.21 -3.12 -10.76
CA GLU A 269 10.50 -4.44 -11.35
C GLU A 269 11.92 -4.48 -11.93
N GLY A 270 12.34 -3.40 -12.59
CA GLY A 270 13.67 -3.27 -13.16
C GLY A 270 14.79 -3.38 -12.13
N LEU A 271 14.58 -2.89 -10.90
CA LEU A 271 15.55 -3.09 -9.81
C LEU A 271 15.69 -4.56 -9.43
N GLN A 272 14.59 -5.29 -9.35
CA GLN A 272 14.61 -6.70 -8.99
C GLN A 272 15.22 -7.55 -10.12
N ILE A 273 14.86 -7.25 -11.37
CA ILE A 273 15.42 -7.90 -12.56
C ILE A 273 16.92 -7.61 -12.67
N ALA A 274 17.36 -6.37 -12.43
CA ALA A 274 18.78 -6.05 -12.45
C ALA A 274 19.51 -6.71 -11.29
N GLY A 275 19.02 -6.60 -10.05
CA GLY A 275 19.73 -7.07 -8.86
C GLY A 275 19.76 -8.60 -8.67
N TYR A 276 18.72 -9.30 -9.11
CA TYR A 276 18.56 -10.76 -8.93
C TYR A 276 18.21 -11.47 -10.24
N GLY A 277 18.57 -10.88 -11.38
CA GLY A 277 18.29 -11.44 -12.70
C GLY A 277 19.06 -12.72 -13.01
N VAL A 278 19.33 -12.95 -14.28
CA VAL A 278 20.03 -14.15 -14.74
C VAL A 278 21.49 -14.14 -14.28
N ILE A 279 21.96 -15.27 -13.72
CA ILE A 279 23.40 -15.48 -13.46
C ILE A 279 24.05 -16.12 -14.69
N GLY A 280 25.04 -15.43 -15.25
CA GLY A 280 25.82 -15.91 -16.40
C GLY A 280 25.12 -15.78 -17.75
N ASN A 281 25.86 -16.03 -18.83
CA ASN A 281 25.32 -15.92 -20.20
C ASN A 281 24.45 -17.15 -20.53
N GLY A 282 23.14 -17.04 -20.29
CA GLY A 282 22.15 -18.08 -20.64
C GLY A 282 21.62 -18.92 -19.47
N GLY A 283 21.84 -18.48 -18.22
CA GLY A 283 21.26 -19.13 -17.04
C GLY A 283 19.74 -18.92 -16.91
N GLU A 284 19.11 -19.63 -15.97
CA GLU A 284 17.72 -19.36 -15.60
C GLU A 284 17.61 -18.09 -14.75
N VAL A 285 16.46 -17.43 -14.82
CA VAL A 285 16.14 -16.29 -13.95
C VAL A 285 16.04 -16.80 -12.51
N GLN A 286 16.78 -16.17 -11.60
CA GLN A 286 16.72 -16.54 -10.18
C GLN A 286 15.33 -16.24 -9.61
N GLN A 287 14.96 -16.92 -8.54
CA GLN A 287 13.62 -16.82 -7.98
C GLN A 287 13.21 -15.38 -7.62
N LEU A 288 14.08 -14.58 -6.99
CA LEU A 288 13.75 -13.18 -6.66
C LEU A 288 13.73 -12.24 -7.88
N GLY A 289 14.45 -12.60 -8.94
CA GLY A 289 14.46 -11.87 -10.21
C GLY A 289 13.24 -12.12 -11.08
N LYS A 290 12.42 -13.12 -10.76
CA LYS A 290 11.15 -13.36 -11.46
C LYS A 290 10.23 -12.15 -11.33
N PRO A 291 9.50 -11.80 -12.40
CA PRO A 291 8.62 -10.64 -12.38
C PRO A 291 7.47 -10.89 -11.40
N HIS A 292 7.02 -9.84 -10.71
CA HIS A 292 5.85 -9.91 -9.85
C HIS A 292 4.56 -9.75 -10.66
N PHE A 293 4.58 -8.85 -11.65
CA PHE A 293 3.49 -8.66 -12.60
C PHE A 293 3.68 -9.57 -13.81
N CYS A 294 2.60 -10.15 -14.31
CA CYS A 294 2.64 -11.01 -15.50
C CYS A 294 3.15 -10.22 -16.72
N PRO A 295 4.29 -10.60 -17.34
CA PRO A 295 4.73 -10.02 -18.60
C PRO A 295 3.74 -10.29 -19.73
N LEU A 296 3.64 -9.37 -20.69
CA LEU A 296 2.72 -9.50 -21.83
C LEU A 296 3.05 -10.72 -22.70
N GLU A 297 4.33 -11.09 -22.76
CA GLU A 297 4.82 -12.24 -23.54
C GLU A 297 4.43 -13.58 -22.92
N ALA A 298 4.16 -13.61 -21.60
CA ALA A 298 3.77 -14.82 -20.88
C ALA A 298 2.26 -15.09 -20.99
N LEU A 299 1.45 -14.04 -21.12
CA LEU A 299 -0.02 -14.12 -21.12
C LEU A 299 -0.62 -15.16 -22.09
N PRO A 300 -0.16 -15.28 -23.36
CA PRO A 300 -0.73 -16.26 -24.28
C PRO A 300 -0.56 -17.71 -23.84
N ASN A 301 0.44 -18.00 -23.00
CA ASN A 301 0.75 -19.35 -22.53
C ASN A 301 -0.04 -19.73 -21.26
N LEU A 302 -0.71 -18.78 -20.62
CA LEU A 302 -1.50 -19.01 -19.40
C LEU A 302 -2.93 -19.41 -19.76
N ASN A 303 -3.41 -20.47 -19.12
CA ASN A 303 -4.77 -21.02 -19.26
C ASN A 303 -5.27 -21.55 -17.90
N ALA A 304 -6.53 -21.99 -17.86
CA ALA A 304 -7.17 -22.49 -16.64
C ALA A 304 -6.42 -23.66 -15.99
N GLN A 305 -5.86 -24.56 -16.81
CA GLN A 305 -5.10 -25.72 -16.33
C GLN A 305 -3.80 -25.29 -15.64
N THR A 306 -2.99 -24.42 -16.28
CA THR A 306 -1.75 -23.91 -15.69
C THR A 306 -1.99 -23.20 -14.35
N ILE A 307 -3.05 -22.39 -14.27
CA ILE A 307 -3.43 -21.68 -13.03
C ILE A 307 -3.85 -22.69 -11.95
N ASN A 308 -4.61 -23.72 -12.32
CA ASN A 308 -5.07 -24.76 -11.42
C ASN A 308 -3.90 -25.60 -10.89
N ASP A 309 -2.92 -25.91 -11.74
CA ASP A 309 -1.73 -26.68 -11.38
C ASP A 309 -0.86 -25.90 -10.40
N PHE A 310 -0.57 -24.62 -10.69
CA PHE A 310 0.15 -23.74 -9.77
C PHE A 310 -0.54 -23.66 -8.41
N ARG A 311 -1.88 -23.55 -8.39
CA ARG A 311 -2.67 -23.52 -7.15
C ARG A 311 -2.52 -24.82 -6.35
N ASN A 312 -2.63 -25.97 -7.00
CA ASN A 312 -2.57 -27.26 -6.30
C ASN A 312 -1.15 -27.59 -5.83
N GLU A 313 -0.13 -27.27 -6.63
CA GLU A 313 1.26 -27.55 -6.33
C GLU A 313 1.82 -26.62 -5.25
N HIS A 314 1.55 -25.31 -5.36
CA HIS A 314 2.16 -24.29 -4.52
C HIS A 314 1.20 -23.81 -3.43
N LEU A 315 0.01 -23.34 -3.82
CA LEU A 315 -0.89 -22.62 -2.92
C LEU A 315 -1.51 -23.52 -1.85
N LEU A 316 -1.99 -24.72 -2.20
CA LEU A 316 -2.70 -25.65 -1.30
C LEU A 316 -1.77 -26.48 -0.40
N ASN A 317 -0.78 -25.84 0.25
CA ASN A 317 0.08 -26.47 1.24
C ASN A 317 -0.20 -25.93 2.65
N PRO A 318 -0.72 -26.75 3.57
CA PRO A 318 -1.15 -26.28 4.88
C PRO A 318 0.00 -25.74 5.75
N SER A 319 1.24 -26.22 5.57
CA SER A 319 2.40 -25.72 6.33
C SER A 319 2.74 -24.26 5.99
N GLY A 320 2.47 -23.85 4.75
CA GLY A 320 2.65 -22.50 4.26
C GLY A 320 1.44 -21.59 4.47
N MET A 321 0.44 -22.00 5.25
CA MET A 321 -0.80 -21.26 5.46
C MET A 321 -0.92 -20.67 6.85
N VAL A 322 -1.37 -19.42 6.92
CA VAL A 322 -1.79 -18.74 8.15
C VAL A 322 -3.18 -18.15 7.94
N ILE A 323 -4.17 -18.61 8.72
CA ILE A 323 -5.47 -17.93 8.83
C ILE A 323 -5.34 -16.90 9.94
N ALA A 324 -5.48 -15.62 9.59
CA ALA A 324 -5.36 -14.50 10.53
C ALA A 324 -6.71 -13.79 10.74
N GLY A 325 -6.91 -13.23 11.93
CA GLY A 325 -8.10 -12.46 12.28
C GLY A 325 -7.81 -11.26 13.19
N ALA A 326 -8.27 -10.08 12.80
CA ALA A 326 -8.25 -8.88 13.63
C ALA A 326 -9.68 -8.47 14.00
N GLY A 327 -9.97 -8.37 15.29
CA GLY A 327 -11.31 -8.08 15.82
C GLY A 327 -12.24 -9.29 15.86
N ILE A 328 -11.70 -10.49 16.15
CA ILE A 328 -12.45 -11.74 16.30
C ILE A 328 -11.90 -12.55 17.48
N GLY A 329 -12.79 -13.27 18.17
CA GLY A 329 -12.41 -14.21 19.24
C GLY A 329 -11.56 -15.37 18.70
N HIS A 330 -10.54 -15.79 19.45
CA HIS A 330 -9.62 -16.83 18.99
C HIS A 330 -10.29 -18.18 18.81
N ASP A 331 -11.06 -18.63 19.81
CA ASP A 331 -11.73 -19.92 19.77
C ASP A 331 -12.72 -20.01 18.60
N GLU A 332 -13.46 -18.93 18.34
CA GLU A 332 -14.37 -18.84 17.19
C GLU A 332 -13.60 -18.99 15.87
N LEU A 333 -12.49 -18.26 15.69
CA LEU A 333 -11.69 -18.36 14.47
C LEU A 333 -11.09 -19.76 14.30
N VAL A 334 -10.58 -20.38 15.38
CA VAL A 334 -10.02 -21.75 15.35
C VAL A 334 -11.09 -22.76 14.96
N LEU A 335 -12.29 -22.68 15.54
CA LEU A 335 -13.41 -23.56 15.21
C LEU A 335 -13.79 -23.46 13.73
N LEU A 336 -13.98 -22.25 13.22
CA LEU A 336 -14.33 -22.03 11.81
C LEU A 336 -13.19 -22.41 10.86
N SER A 337 -11.95 -22.14 11.24
CA SER A 337 -10.78 -22.56 10.46
C SER A 337 -10.70 -24.08 10.35
N ASN A 338 -10.93 -24.79 11.45
CA ASN A 338 -10.98 -26.24 11.44
C ASN A 338 -12.15 -26.76 10.62
N GLU A 339 -13.35 -26.17 10.73
CA GLU A 339 -14.52 -26.58 9.93
C GLU A 339 -14.28 -26.46 8.43
N PHE A 340 -13.70 -25.33 7.98
CA PHE A 340 -13.63 -25.01 6.56
C PHE A 340 -12.32 -25.45 5.89
N PHE A 341 -11.21 -25.52 6.61
CA PHE A 341 -9.89 -25.76 6.00
C PHE A 341 -9.24 -27.09 6.42
N SER A 342 -9.88 -27.91 7.26
CA SER A 342 -9.30 -29.21 7.68
C SER A 342 -9.10 -30.21 6.55
N GLU A 343 -9.85 -30.06 5.44
CA GLU A 343 -9.78 -30.97 4.29
C GLU A 343 -8.51 -30.77 3.45
N ILE A 344 -7.80 -29.65 3.62
CA ILE A 344 -6.49 -29.44 3.01
C ILE A 344 -5.54 -30.47 3.62
N SER A 345 -5.22 -31.49 2.83
CA SER A 345 -4.28 -32.54 3.19
C SER A 345 -2.86 -32.09 2.89
N GLY A 346 -1.93 -32.36 3.81
CA GLY A 346 -0.50 -32.15 3.59
C GLY A 346 0.00 -33.16 2.55
N GLY A 347 -0.07 -32.79 1.27
CA GLY A 347 0.30 -33.66 0.16
C GLY A 347 1.81 -33.83 -0.09
N GLY A 348 2.67 -33.40 0.83
CA GLY A 348 4.12 -33.43 0.62
C GLY A 348 4.91 -33.63 1.90
N ASN A 349 6.05 -34.29 1.78
CA ASN A 349 7.02 -34.46 2.85
C ASN A 349 7.46 -33.06 3.34
N PRO A 350 7.37 -32.73 4.65
CA PRO A 350 7.81 -31.44 5.18
C PRO A 350 9.27 -31.09 4.82
N ASN A 351 10.08 -32.11 4.52
CA ASN A 351 11.49 -31.99 4.11
C ASN A 351 11.73 -31.88 2.59
N GLU A 352 10.71 -32.09 1.75
CA GLU A 352 10.78 -31.74 0.31
C GLU A 352 10.43 -30.25 0.08
N ALA A 353 10.02 -29.55 1.14
CA ALA A 353 9.59 -28.15 1.14
C ALA A 353 10.73 -27.11 1.08
N ASN A 354 11.87 -27.43 0.46
CA ASN A 354 12.77 -26.39 -0.06
C ASN A 354 12.17 -25.84 -1.37
N ARG A 355 11.00 -25.20 -1.26
CA ARG A 355 10.31 -24.55 -2.40
C ARG A 355 11.08 -23.35 -2.94
N THR A 356 11.91 -22.75 -2.10
CA THR A 356 12.70 -21.58 -2.47
C THR A 356 14.18 -21.93 -2.57
N VAL A 357 14.80 -21.41 -3.64
CA VAL A 357 16.24 -21.43 -3.86
C VAL A 357 16.76 -20.03 -3.56
N PRO A 358 17.75 -19.86 -2.65
CA PRO A 358 18.32 -18.56 -2.35
C PRO A 358 18.87 -17.89 -3.60
N SER A 359 18.45 -16.66 -3.85
CA SER A 359 18.94 -15.83 -4.94
C SER A 359 20.21 -15.09 -4.50
N THR A 360 21.19 -15.03 -5.39
CA THR A 360 22.43 -14.27 -5.23
C THR A 360 22.28 -12.91 -5.89
N TYR A 361 22.57 -11.86 -5.13
CA TYR A 361 22.62 -10.50 -5.66
C TYR A 361 23.84 -10.28 -6.54
N THR A 362 23.62 -9.66 -7.70
CA THR A 362 24.69 -9.39 -8.69
C THR A 362 24.96 -7.91 -8.93
N GLY A 363 24.09 -7.01 -8.45
CA GLY A 363 24.04 -5.65 -8.97
C GLY A 363 23.59 -5.63 -10.44
N GLY A 364 23.78 -4.51 -11.14
CA GLY A 364 23.52 -4.41 -12.59
C GLY A 364 22.61 -3.24 -12.95
N GLU A 365 22.13 -3.21 -14.19
CA GLU A 365 21.24 -2.15 -14.65
C GLU A 365 20.06 -2.64 -15.50
N PHE A 366 18.94 -1.94 -15.35
CA PHE A 366 17.76 -2.07 -16.18
C PHE A 366 17.37 -0.70 -16.74
N ARG A 367 17.17 -0.61 -18.06
CA ARG A 367 16.79 0.62 -18.74
C ARG A 367 15.53 0.41 -19.56
N PHE A 368 14.50 1.19 -19.27
CA PHE A 368 13.24 1.18 -19.99
C PHE A 368 12.97 2.54 -20.61
N GLN A 369 13.20 2.65 -21.92
CA GLN A 369 12.95 3.87 -22.65
C GLN A 369 11.50 3.88 -23.14
N SER A 370 10.67 4.73 -22.54
CA SER A 370 9.25 4.88 -22.88
C SER A 370 8.79 6.29 -22.54
N PRO A 371 7.93 6.91 -23.38
CA PRO A 371 7.28 8.17 -23.03
C PRO A 371 6.58 8.09 -21.68
N THR A 372 6.77 9.11 -20.86
CA THR A 372 6.12 9.32 -19.57
C THR A 372 5.14 10.46 -19.68
N ILE A 373 3.98 10.36 -19.01
CA ILE A 373 2.91 11.37 -19.11
C ILE A 373 3.41 12.76 -18.66
N ASP A 374 4.31 12.80 -17.69
CA ASP A 374 4.89 14.01 -17.12
C ASP A 374 6.24 14.41 -17.73
N GLY A 375 6.81 13.61 -18.62
CA GLY A 375 8.09 13.87 -19.29
C GLY A 375 9.33 13.79 -18.39
N PHE A 376 9.22 13.19 -17.20
CA PHE A 376 10.35 13.04 -16.28
C PHE A 376 11.10 11.73 -16.46
N THR A 377 12.44 11.80 -16.41
CA THR A 377 13.30 10.62 -16.28
C THR A 377 13.39 10.23 -14.81
N ARG A 378 12.98 9.00 -14.50
CA ARG A 378 13.01 8.37 -13.18
C ARG A 378 14.22 7.47 -13.08
N VAL A 379 14.94 7.57 -11.96
CA VAL A 379 16.13 6.78 -11.65
C VAL A 379 15.98 6.20 -10.25
N ALA A 380 16.27 4.92 -10.09
CA ALA A 380 16.38 4.27 -8.80
C ALA A 380 17.75 3.61 -8.67
N LEU A 381 18.48 3.97 -7.62
CA LEU A 381 19.78 3.42 -7.25
C LEU A 381 19.61 2.63 -5.95
N ALA A 382 19.98 1.36 -5.96
CA ALA A 382 19.87 0.49 -4.81
C ALA A 382 21.10 -0.39 -4.60
N PHE A 383 21.24 -0.88 -3.38
CA PHE A 383 22.28 -1.81 -2.95
C PHE A 383 21.67 -2.92 -2.11
N GLU A 384 22.33 -4.08 -2.09
CA GLU A 384 21.86 -5.22 -1.32
C GLU A 384 22.13 -5.08 0.19
N LEU A 385 21.15 -5.48 0.99
CA LEU A 385 21.27 -5.72 2.43
C LEU A 385 20.70 -7.08 2.82
N GLY A 386 20.71 -7.40 4.12
CA GLY A 386 20.06 -8.61 4.63
C GLY A 386 18.54 -8.61 4.49
N GLY A 387 17.96 -9.79 4.49
CA GLY A 387 16.51 -10.01 4.42
C GLY A 387 15.76 -9.81 5.74
N TRP A 388 14.56 -10.38 5.84
CA TRP A 388 13.68 -10.28 7.00
C TRP A 388 14.32 -10.75 8.33
N HIS A 389 15.19 -11.76 8.27
CA HIS A 389 15.84 -12.31 9.47
C HIS A 389 17.17 -11.63 9.83
N SER A 390 17.52 -10.53 9.15
CA SER A 390 18.75 -9.77 9.42
C SER A 390 18.61 -8.87 10.64
N ASP A 391 19.67 -8.78 11.45
CA ASP A 391 19.79 -7.80 12.54
C ASP A 391 19.78 -6.35 12.02
N ASP A 392 20.10 -6.16 10.74
CA ASP A 392 20.09 -4.85 10.07
C ASP A 392 18.69 -4.33 9.77
N LEU A 393 17.64 -5.14 9.93
CA LEU A 393 16.27 -4.79 9.53
C LEU A 393 15.80 -3.48 10.19
N VAL A 394 15.89 -3.39 11.52
CA VAL A 394 15.39 -2.23 12.28
C VAL A 394 16.26 -0.99 12.05
N PRO A 395 17.60 -1.05 12.14
CA PRO A 395 18.45 0.07 11.76
C PRO A 395 18.23 0.58 10.33
N THR A 396 17.99 -0.32 9.37
CA THR A 396 17.68 0.05 7.98
C THR A 396 16.34 0.79 7.88
N CYS A 397 15.32 0.39 8.64
CA CYS A 397 14.04 1.10 8.67
C CYS A 397 14.17 2.51 9.27
N VAL A 398 15.04 2.67 10.28
CA VAL A 398 15.38 4.00 10.84
C VAL A 398 16.11 4.83 9.79
N LEU A 399 17.09 4.26 9.09
CA LEU A 399 17.82 4.90 8.00
C LEU A 399 16.88 5.34 6.85
N GLN A 400 15.96 4.47 6.44
CA GLN A 400 14.94 4.79 5.42
C GLN A 400 14.05 5.95 5.85
N THR A 401 13.65 5.99 7.13
CA THR A 401 12.85 7.09 7.69
C THR A 401 13.65 8.39 7.80
N LEU A 402 14.95 8.31 8.14
CA LEU A 402 15.86 9.45 8.24
C LEU A 402 16.08 10.11 6.88
N LEU A 403 16.37 9.31 5.86
CA LEU A 403 16.49 9.77 4.48
C LEU A 403 15.18 10.35 3.99
N GLY A 404 14.07 9.62 4.24
CA GLY A 404 12.71 10.03 3.91
C GLY A 404 12.57 10.48 2.47
N GLY A 405 12.08 11.70 2.27
CA GLY A 405 11.87 12.29 0.96
C GLY A 405 10.39 12.41 0.58
N GLY A 406 10.13 12.41 -0.73
CA GLY A 406 8.79 12.54 -1.31
C GLY A 406 8.84 13.32 -2.61
N ASN A 407 7.71 13.96 -2.95
CA ASN A 407 7.58 14.79 -4.13
C ASN A 407 7.77 16.28 -3.78
N SER A 408 8.30 17.06 -4.72
CA SER A 408 8.49 18.51 -4.63
C SER A 408 7.17 19.25 -4.45
N PHE A 409 6.08 18.69 -4.99
CA PHE A 409 4.73 19.21 -4.76
C PHE A 409 4.00 18.36 -3.69
N SER A 410 4.25 18.68 -2.42
CA SER A 410 3.48 18.10 -1.30
C SER A 410 2.49 19.14 -0.77
N ALA A 411 1.24 19.05 -1.22
CA ALA A 411 0.14 19.79 -0.59
C ALA A 411 -0.14 19.17 0.79
N GLY A 412 0.46 19.70 1.83
CA GLY A 412 0.32 19.15 3.18
C GLY A 412 0.90 20.02 4.28
N GLY A 413 0.46 19.75 5.50
CA GLY A 413 0.99 20.39 6.70
C GLY A 413 2.24 19.70 7.26
N PRO A 414 2.79 20.24 8.37
CA PRO A 414 3.87 19.62 9.13
C PRO A 414 3.60 18.15 9.46
N GLY A 415 4.66 17.34 9.52
CA GLY A 415 4.58 15.89 9.82
C GLY A 415 4.76 14.96 8.62
N LYS A 416 4.68 15.47 7.39
CA LYS A 416 4.90 14.68 6.15
C LYS A 416 6.36 14.39 5.80
N GLY A 417 7.30 14.60 6.72
CA GLY A 417 8.73 14.35 6.46
C GLY A 417 9.47 15.46 5.72
N MET A 418 8.97 16.70 5.71
CA MET A 418 9.65 17.85 5.07
C MET A 418 11.06 18.17 5.63
N TYR A 419 11.36 17.67 6.83
CA TYR A 419 12.67 17.78 7.48
C TYR A 419 13.53 16.52 7.33
N SER A 420 13.10 15.54 6.53
CA SER A 420 13.96 14.41 6.16
C SER A 420 15.10 14.87 5.25
N ARG A 421 16.19 14.10 5.23
CA ARG A 421 17.43 14.53 4.55
C ARG A 421 17.21 14.76 3.06
N LEU A 422 16.56 13.83 2.35
CA LEU A 422 16.32 13.96 0.92
C LEU A 422 15.39 15.12 0.60
N TYR A 423 14.41 15.42 1.44
CA TYR A 423 13.56 16.58 1.24
C TYR A 423 14.37 17.90 1.34
N ARG A 424 15.22 18.00 2.35
CA ARG A 424 15.94 19.24 2.69
C ARG A 424 17.17 19.49 1.82
N GLU A 425 17.91 18.44 1.50
CA GLU A 425 19.16 18.49 0.72
C GLU A 425 18.94 18.27 -0.78
N VAL A 426 17.84 17.62 -1.19
CA VAL A 426 17.55 17.40 -2.62
C VAL A 426 16.41 18.31 -3.09
N LEU A 427 15.18 18.09 -2.61
CA LEU A 427 14.00 18.77 -3.16
C LEU A 427 14.02 20.29 -2.95
N ASN A 428 14.52 20.76 -1.79
CA ASN A 428 14.63 22.19 -1.53
C ASN A 428 15.82 22.87 -2.23
N GLN A 429 16.84 22.11 -2.64
CA GLN A 429 18.07 22.67 -3.23
C GLN A 429 18.06 22.63 -4.76
N TYR A 430 17.46 21.59 -5.33
CA TYR A 430 17.46 21.35 -6.77
C TYR A 430 16.07 21.53 -7.35
N TYR A 431 15.82 22.70 -7.93
CA TYR A 431 14.54 23.04 -8.58
C TYR A 431 14.12 22.08 -9.72
N TRP A 432 15.08 21.31 -10.26
CA TRP A 432 14.87 20.35 -11.35
C TRP A 432 14.53 18.93 -10.87
N ALA A 433 14.60 18.68 -9.56
CA ALA A 433 14.19 17.43 -8.95
C ALA A 433 12.68 17.48 -8.67
N GLU A 434 11.92 16.51 -9.19
CA GLU A 434 10.48 16.39 -8.91
C GLU A 434 10.24 15.45 -7.73
N ARG A 435 11.02 14.38 -7.60
CA ARG A 435 10.94 13.42 -6.50
C ARG A 435 12.33 12.98 -6.07
N ALA A 436 12.46 12.69 -4.79
CA ALA A 436 13.63 12.06 -4.19
C ALA A 436 13.14 11.34 -2.94
N GLU A 437 13.21 10.02 -2.90
CA GLU A 437 12.68 9.21 -1.79
C GLU A 437 13.50 7.94 -1.58
N ALA A 438 13.78 7.64 -0.31
CA ALA A 438 14.42 6.40 0.11
C ALA A 438 13.39 5.26 0.26
N PHE A 439 13.76 4.09 -0.21
CA PHE A 439 12.93 2.90 -0.19
C PHE A 439 13.72 1.68 0.28
N THR A 440 12.99 0.69 0.79
CA THR A 440 13.54 -0.60 1.21
C THR A 440 12.64 -1.72 0.74
N SER A 441 13.19 -2.75 0.11
CA SER A 441 12.47 -3.97 -0.26
C SER A 441 13.13 -5.17 0.41
N PHE A 442 12.47 -5.80 1.37
CA PHE A 442 12.98 -6.98 2.05
C PHE A 442 12.32 -8.24 1.48
N HIS A 443 13.14 -9.28 1.34
CA HIS A 443 12.75 -10.66 1.08
C HIS A 443 13.32 -11.54 2.20
N SER A 444 13.00 -12.83 2.21
CA SER A 444 13.44 -13.75 3.27
C SER A 444 14.96 -13.83 3.39
N GLU A 445 15.66 -14.02 2.26
CA GLU A 445 17.12 -14.17 2.24
C GLU A 445 17.92 -12.88 2.01
N SER A 446 17.32 -11.86 1.38
CA SER A 446 18.03 -10.66 0.95
C SER A 446 17.10 -9.45 0.86
N GLY A 447 17.66 -8.25 0.73
CA GLY A 447 16.89 -7.02 0.63
C GLY A 447 17.60 -5.95 -0.20
N LEU A 448 16.87 -4.91 -0.59
CA LEU A 448 17.39 -3.75 -1.31
C LEU A 448 17.11 -2.47 -0.53
N LEU A 449 18.13 -1.65 -0.32
CA LEU A 449 18.02 -0.28 0.19
C LEU A 449 18.39 0.62 -0.96
N GLY A 450 17.51 1.55 -1.29
CA GLY A 450 17.70 2.43 -2.42
C GLY A 450 17.18 3.82 -2.19
N ILE A 451 17.60 4.70 -3.09
CA ILE A 451 17.02 6.03 -3.25
C ILE A 451 16.54 6.11 -4.70
N SER A 452 15.31 6.59 -4.86
CA SER A 452 14.71 6.87 -6.15
C SER A 452 14.53 8.37 -6.32
N GLY A 453 14.63 8.86 -7.55
CA GLY A 453 14.34 10.24 -7.86
C GLY A 453 13.88 10.43 -9.30
N SER A 454 13.18 11.54 -9.55
CA SER A 454 12.70 11.94 -10.87
C SER A 454 13.19 13.35 -11.19
N SER A 455 13.56 13.57 -12.44
CA SER A 455 14.07 14.86 -12.90
C SER A 455 13.76 15.07 -14.37
N ILE A 456 13.91 16.31 -14.83
CA ILE A 456 13.88 16.60 -16.28
C ILE A 456 15.00 15.79 -17.00
N PRO A 457 14.81 15.32 -18.24
CA PRO A 457 15.74 14.38 -18.88
C PRO A 457 17.20 14.85 -18.93
N ASN A 458 17.42 16.15 -19.16
CA ASN A 458 18.76 16.78 -19.18
C ASN A 458 19.49 16.75 -17.83
N LYS A 459 18.78 16.50 -16.73
CA LYS A 459 19.30 16.46 -15.36
C LYS A 459 19.37 15.07 -14.76
N SER A 460 19.04 14.03 -15.53
CA SER A 460 19.08 12.63 -15.08
C SER A 460 20.46 12.17 -14.59
N ARG A 461 21.55 12.64 -15.22
CA ARG A 461 22.93 12.43 -14.74
C ARG A 461 23.19 13.09 -13.39
N ASP A 462 22.79 14.36 -13.27
CA ASP A 462 22.95 15.15 -12.05
C ASP A 462 22.13 14.52 -10.91
N MET A 463 20.89 14.09 -11.18
CA MET A 463 20.06 13.34 -10.24
C MET A 463 20.80 12.10 -9.73
N THR A 464 21.30 11.26 -10.64
CA THR A 464 21.98 10.02 -10.28
C THR A 464 23.22 10.27 -9.41
N ARG A 465 23.99 11.33 -9.72
CA ARG A 465 25.12 11.76 -8.90
C ARG A 465 24.66 12.19 -7.50
N VAL A 466 23.62 13.01 -7.39
CA VAL A 466 23.06 13.43 -6.10
C VAL A 466 22.61 12.22 -5.27
N LEU A 467 21.97 11.22 -5.88
CA LEU A 467 21.58 9.99 -5.18
C LEU A 467 22.82 9.23 -4.66
N ALA A 468 23.85 9.09 -5.50
CA ALA A 468 25.10 8.43 -5.12
C ALA A 468 25.83 9.18 -3.99
N GLU A 469 25.90 10.50 -4.07
CA GLU A 469 26.51 11.35 -3.03
C GLU A 469 25.86 11.15 -1.66
N HIS A 470 24.54 10.91 -1.58
CA HIS A 470 23.87 10.67 -0.31
C HIS A 470 24.26 9.34 0.33
N PHE A 471 24.44 8.28 -0.46
CA PHE A 471 25.01 7.02 0.02
C PHE A 471 26.46 7.20 0.46
N TYR A 472 27.27 7.90 -0.32
CA TYR A 472 28.66 8.21 0.03
C TYR A 472 28.73 8.99 1.36
N LYS A 473 27.90 10.02 1.53
CA LYS A 473 27.83 10.82 2.75
C LYS A 473 27.50 9.97 3.98
N LEU A 474 26.53 9.05 3.86
CA LEU A 474 26.13 8.16 4.95
C LEU A 474 27.26 7.22 5.41
N ALA A 475 28.12 6.78 4.49
CA ALA A 475 29.22 5.87 4.80
C ALA A 475 30.44 6.59 5.43
N HIS A 476 30.64 7.87 5.10
CA HIS A 476 31.84 8.62 5.49
C HIS A 476 31.59 9.61 6.64
N PHE A 477 30.38 10.14 6.77
CA PHE A 477 30.02 11.13 7.79
C PHE A 477 28.89 10.60 8.67
N TYR A 478 28.99 10.89 9.97
CA TYR A 478 27.91 10.57 10.90
C TYR A 478 26.68 11.42 10.62
N VAL A 479 25.51 10.80 10.77
CA VAL A 479 24.24 11.54 10.90
C VAL A 479 24.22 12.35 12.20
N THR A 480 23.46 13.44 12.23
CA THR A 480 23.34 14.24 13.45
C THR A 480 22.42 13.56 14.48
N ASP A 481 22.54 13.90 15.76
CA ASP A 481 21.61 13.39 16.79
C ASP A 481 20.17 13.81 16.47
N GLU A 482 19.97 15.04 16.03
CA GLU A 482 18.66 15.56 15.67
C GLU A 482 17.99 14.79 14.53
N GLU A 483 18.75 14.36 13.51
CA GLU A 483 18.24 13.53 12.43
C GLU A 483 17.86 12.13 12.91
N LEU A 484 18.73 11.51 13.73
CA LEU A 484 18.50 10.17 14.27
C LEU A 484 17.29 10.14 15.23
N ASP A 485 17.23 11.07 16.17
CA ASP A 485 16.14 11.19 17.16
C ASP A 485 14.79 11.41 16.46
N ARG A 486 14.78 12.30 15.46
CA ARG A 486 13.60 12.54 14.64
C ARG A 486 13.18 11.28 13.90
N ALA A 487 14.11 10.57 13.27
CA ALA A 487 13.82 9.36 12.52
C ALA A 487 13.25 8.24 13.41
N ARG A 488 13.85 8.00 14.59
CA ARG A 488 13.36 7.01 15.57
C ARG A 488 11.94 7.34 16.03
N ASN A 489 11.68 8.59 16.41
CA ASN A 489 10.35 9.04 16.84
C ASN A 489 9.32 8.96 15.70
N MET A 490 9.70 9.37 14.49
CA MET A 490 8.83 9.25 13.32
C MET A 490 8.51 7.79 12.99
N LEU A 491 9.49 6.88 13.06
CA LEU A 491 9.28 5.46 12.78
C LEU A 491 8.35 4.82 13.82
N LYS A 492 8.58 5.06 15.12
CA LYS A 492 7.67 4.59 16.19
C LYS A 492 6.25 5.10 15.98
N CYS A 493 6.08 6.40 15.73
CA CYS A 493 4.78 7.00 15.47
C CYS A 493 4.10 6.36 14.24
N ASN A 494 4.85 6.18 13.14
CA ASN A 494 4.35 5.56 11.92
C ASN A 494 3.91 4.10 12.16
N VAL A 495 4.65 3.32 12.95
CA VAL A 495 4.30 1.94 13.32
C VAL A 495 3.02 1.91 14.11
N LEU A 496 2.97 2.65 15.22
CA LEU A 496 1.83 2.63 16.13
C LEU A 496 0.56 3.14 15.46
N THR A 497 0.64 4.24 14.71
CA THR A 497 -0.53 4.81 14.00
C THR A 497 -1.05 3.87 12.92
N GLN A 498 -0.17 3.19 12.18
CA GLN A 498 -0.62 2.25 11.14
C GLN A 498 -1.34 1.03 11.73
N LEU A 499 -0.92 0.55 12.90
CA LEU A 499 -1.54 -0.59 13.58
C LEU A 499 -2.95 -0.29 14.14
N GLU A 500 -3.38 0.97 14.18
CA GLU A 500 -4.77 1.34 14.48
C GLU A 500 -5.73 0.91 13.37
N SER A 501 -5.23 0.80 12.13
CA SER A 501 -6.01 0.25 11.02
C SER A 501 -6.14 -1.26 11.17
N ARG A 502 -7.37 -1.74 11.38
CA ARG A 502 -7.68 -3.18 11.52
C ARG A 502 -7.17 -4.04 10.35
N LEU A 503 -7.23 -3.52 9.12
CA LEU A 503 -6.69 -4.21 7.94
C LEU A 503 -5.16 -4.35 8.03
N VAL A 504 -4.47 -3.31 8.52
CA VAL A 504 -3.02 -3.36 8.75
C VAL A 504 -2.69 -4.30 9.92
N LEU A 505 -3.49 -4.30 10.97
CA LEU A 505 -3.34 -5.22 12.10
C LEU A 505 -3.46 -6.68 11.64
N PHE A 506 -4.46 -7.01 10.83
CA PHE A 506 -4.62 -8.34 10.22
C PHE A 506 -3.39 -8.72 9.37
N GLU A 507 -2.96 -7.82 8.49
CA GLU A 507 -1.79 -8.02 7.63
C GLU A 507 -0.51 -8.24 8.46
N ASP A 508 -0.33 -7.47 9.53
CA ASP A 508 0.80 -7.56 10.46
C ASP A 508 0.84 -8.89 11.21
N ILE A 509 -0.30 -9.33 11.76
CA ILE A 509 -0.43 -10.64 12.43
C ILE A 509 -0.06 -11.76 11.47
N GLY A 510 -0.71 -11.78 10.30
CA GLY A 510 -0.54 -12.83 9.31
C GLY A 510 0.91 -12.92 8.83
N ARG A 511 1.48 -11.80 8.38
CA ARG A 511 2.83 -11.78 7.78
C ARG A 511 3.92 -12.09 8.80
N GLN A 512 3.85 -11.57 10.02
CA GLN A 512 4.87 -11.88 11.02
C GLN A 512 4.85 -13.36 11.40
N ILE A 513 3.67 -13.96 11.53
CA ILE A 513 3.56 -15.40 11.83
C ILE A 513 4.05 -16.24 10.65
N LEU A 514 3.75 -15.81 9.42
CA LEU A 514 4.24 -16.48 8.22
C LEU A 514 5.78 -16.47 8.16
N THR A 515 6.40 -15.30 8.36
CA THR A 515 7.85 -15.08 8.23
C THR A 515 8.67 -15.54 9.44
N TYR A 516 8.19 -15.32 10.67
CA TYR A 516 8.96 -15.57 11.90
C TYR A 516 8.37 -16.66 12.79
N GLY A 517 7.19 -17.20 12.46
CA GLY A 517 6.47 -18.14 13.30
C GLY A 517 5.82 -17.52 14.55
N LYS A 518 6.04 -16.23 14.80
CA LYS A 518 5.51 -15.47 15.93
C LYS A 518 5.31 -14.02 15.56
N ARG A 519 4.43 -13.34 16.30
CA ARG A 519 4.26 -11.89 16.22
C ARG A 519 5.00 -11.22 17.37
N GLU A 520 5.85 -10.26 17.04
CA GLU A 520 6.53 -9.42 18.03
C GLU A 520 5.61 -8.29 18.51
N ASP A 521 5.66 -8.00 19.82
CA ASP A 521 4.86 -6.92 20.40
C ASP A 521 5.41 -5.53 20.03
N THR A 522 4.53 -4.53 20.06
CA THR A 522 4.87 -3.16 19.65
C THR A 522 5.85 -2.47 20.59
N ALA A 523 5.88 -2.85 21.88
CA ALA A 523 6.79 -2.27 22.85
C ALA A 523 8.24 -2.75 22.60
N SER A 524 8.41 -4.02 22.26
CA SER A 524 9.68 -4.61 21.83
C SER A 524 10.19 -3.94 20.56
N MET A 525 9.31 -3.76 19.57
CA MET A 525 9.64 -3.02 18.35
C MET A 525 10.10 -1.59 18.66
N CYS A 526 9.41 -0.86 19.54
CA CYS A 526 9.80 0.49 19.94
C CYS A 526 11.17 0.52 20.63
N ARG A 527 11.47 -0.45 21.52
CA ARG A 527 12.80 -0.56 22.15
C ARG A 527 13.90 -0.79 21.11
N LYS A 528 13.71 -1.71 20.18
CA LYS A 528 14.67 -1.96 19.09
C LYS A 528 14.92 -0.72 18.25
N ILE A 529 13.89 0.09 17.98
CA ILE A 529 14.04 1.37 17.27
C ILE A 529 14.84 2.37 18.10
N ASP A 530 14.60 2.43 19.41
CA ASP A 530 15.30 3.34 20.33
C ASP A 530 16.76 2.95 20.55
N GLU A 531 17.10 1.67 20.43
CA GLU A 531 18.47 1.16 20.55
C GLU A 531 19.35 1.46 19.32
N VAL A 532 18.77 1.84 18.18
CA VAL A 532 19.54 2.16 16.96
C VAL A 532 20.48 3.35 17.18
N THR A 533 21.75 3.13 16.89
CA THR A 533 22.83 4.10 17.02
C THR A 533 23.26 4.70 15.68
N LYS A 534 24.05 5.77 15.73
CA LYS A 534 24.68 6.36 14.54
C LYS A 534 25.71 5.43 13.90
N ASP A 535 26.35 4.58 14.70
CA ASP A 535 27.32 3.60 14.22
C ASP A 535 26.62 2.53 13.38
N ASP A 536 25.46 2.02 13.82
CA ASP A 536 24.67 1.04 13.05
C ASP A 536 24.34 1.57 11.64
N ILE A 537 23.89 2.83 11.57
CA ILE A 537 23.58 3.49 10.28
C ILE A 537 24.81 3.57 9.38
N ARG A 538 25.95 4.00 9.93
CA ARG A 538 27.17 4.18 9.15
C ARG A 538 27.75 2.84 8.70
N GLU A 539 27.74 1.83 9.56
CA GLU A 539 28.23 0.49 9.22
C GLU A 539 27.36 -0.17 8.14
N ILE A 540 26.04 -0.02 8.22
CA ILE A 540 25.14 -0.43 7.13
C ILE A 540 25.50 0.31 5.85
N ALA A 541 25.62 1.64 5.90
CA ALA A 541 25.97 2.45 4.74
C ALA A 541 27.29 2.00 4.10
N ARG A 542 28.34 1.75 4.90
CA ARG A 542 29.64 1.24 4.43
C ARG A 542 29.53 -0.13 3.78
N ARG A 543 28.79 -1.06 4.38
CA ARG A 543 28.59 -2.40 3.82
C ARG A 543 27.82 -2.37 2.51
N VAL A 544 26.76 -1.56 2.41
CA VAL A 544 25.94 -1.52 1.19
C VAL A 544 26.70 -0.86 0.03
N ILE A 545 27.45 0.23 0.24
CA ILE A 545 28.22 0.87 -0.85
C ILE A 545 29.40 0.04 -1.33
N ALA A 546 29.87 -0.93 -0.53
CA ALA A 546 30.92 -1.86 -0.93
C ALA A 546 30.42 -2.92 -1.92
N LYS A 547 29.10 -3.08 -2.07
CA LYS A 547 28.48 -4.00 -3.03
C LYS A 547 28.30 -3.34 -4.40
N PRO A 548 28.22 -4.12 -5.49
CA PRO A 548 27.90 -3.58 -6.81
C PRO A 548 26.56 -2.84 -6.78
N PRO A 549 26.42 -1.64 -7.38
CA PRO A 549 25.15 -0.94 -7.43
C PRO A 549 24.15 -1.62 -8.37
N THR A 550 22.87 -1.51 -8.03
CA THR A 550 21.74 -1.79 -8.92
C THR A 550 21.09 -0.50 -9.38
N LEU A 551 20.92 -0.34 -10.68
CA LEU A 551 20.31 0.82 -11.31
C LEU A 551 19.06 0.42 -12.09
N SER A 552 17.96 1.14 -11.90
CA SER A 552 16.78 1.04 -12.75
C SER A 552 16.38 2.42 -13.25
N THR A 553 16.08 2.54 -14.55
CA THR A 553 15.79 3.83 -15.18
C THR A 553 14.58 3.75 -16.09
N VAL A 554 13.69 4.73 -15.99
CA VAL A 554 12.49 4.84 -16.83
C VAL A 554 12.36 6.28 -17.34
N GLY A 555 12.10 6.47 -18.64
CA GLY A 555 11.77 7.77 -19.19
C GLY A 555 11.94 7.85 -20.70
N ASP A 556 11.55 9.00 -21.26
CA ASP A 556 11.60 9.29 -22.70
C ASP A 556 13.04 9.25 -23.24
N ASP A 557 13.97 9.79 -22.46
CA ASP A 557 15.42 9.77 -22.70
C ASP A 557 16.15 9.31 -21.44
N VAL A 558 16.74 8.11 -21.54
CA VAL A 558 17.57 7.48 -20.50
C VAL A 558 19.06 7.49 -20.85
N SER A 559 19.45 8.08 -21.99
CA SER A 559 20.83 8.06 -22.51
C SER A 559 21.82 8.82 -21.63
N LYS A 560 21.33 9.83 -20.91
CA LYS A 560 22.14 10.67 -20.02
C LYS A 560 22.34 10.06 -18.65
N VAL A 561 21.58 9.03 -18.28
CA VAL A 561 21.80 8.34 -17.01
C VAL A 561 23.12 7.57 -17.10
N PRO A 562 24.08 7.77 -16.17
CA PRO A 562 25.35 7.05 -16.14
C PRO A 562 25.15 5.53 -16.10
N SER A 563 26.16 4.76 -16.48
CA SER A 563 26.14 3.30 -16.29
C SER A 563 26.32 2.93 -14.82
N HIS A 564 25.83 1.76 -14.42
CA HIS A 564 26.07 1.25 -13.07
C HIS A 564 27.57 1.09 -12.76
N GLU A 565 28.41 0.76 -13.75
CA GLU A 565 29.88 0.71 -13.61
C GLU A 565 30.48 2.10 -13.31
N GLU A 566 29.98 3.14 -14.00
CA GLU A 566 30.38 4.50 -13.74
C GLU A 566 29.98 4.93 -12.31
N ILE A 567 28.77 4.60 -11.88
CA ILE A 567 28.30 4.87 -10.50
C ILE A 567 29.19 4.13 -9.48
N ALA A 568 29.55 2.87 -9.75
CA ALA A 568 30.44 2.11 -8.89
C ALA A 568 31.82 2.77 -8.74
N SER A 569 32.29 3.48 -9.77
CA SER A 569 33.54 4.25 -9.71
C SER A 569 33.45 5.49 -8.82
N TRP A 570 32.26 6.07 -8.64
CA TRP A 570 32.04 7.24 -7.77
C TRP A 570 32.02 6.89 -6.28
N MET A 571 31.82 5.61 -5.95
CA MET A 571 31.70 5.12 -4.58
C MET A 571 33.01 4.59 -4.00
N LYS A 572 34.06 4.45 -4.83
CA LYS A 572 35.43 4.13 -4.43
C LYS A 572 36.16 5.39 -4.02
#